data_AF-A0A2V8SWV3-F1
#
_entry.id   AF-A0A2V8SWV3-F1
#
_cell.length_a   1.000
_cell.length_b   1.000
_cell.length_c   1.000
_cell.angle_alpha   90.00
_cell.angle_beta   90.00
_cell.angle_gamma   90.00
#
_symmetry.space_group_name_H-M   'P 1'
#
loop_
_entity.id
_entity.type
_entity.pdbx_description
1 polymer ?
#
loop_
_entity_poly.entity_id
_entity_poly.type
_entity_poly.pdbx_seq_one_letter_code
_entity_poly.pdbx_strand_id
1 'polypeptide(L)'
;MLHAEPIVRRSSVVIPPDLRVRLETARLDLLALFRALDQMDLTPLEIPQRLLQQLFELDADYAEALWALDQPQGSFDLRAMLRDTLAALDQLPDAIARFRKHLSKRAHPVLLKIEPAIRKSLNPNEAYNMVPGREPQNG
;
A
#
# COMPACT_ATOMS: atom_id res chain seq x y z
N MET A 1 36.60 -25.44 -28.95
CA MET A 1 35.46 -26.24 -28.45
C MET A 1 35.04 -25.64 -27.11
N LEU A 2 33.82 -25.10 -27.13
CA LEU A 2 32.95 -24.53 -26.09
C LEU A 2 33.45 -24.46 -24.64
N HIS A 3 33.61 -23.23 -24.15
CA HIS A 3 33.55 -22.89 -22.73
C HIS A 3 32.13 -23.15 -22.20
N ALA A 4 31.98 -24.01 -21.20
CA ALA A 4 30.75 -24.13 -20.43
C ALA A 4 30.82 -23.12 -19.27
N GLU A 5 30.01 -22.07 -19.34
CA GLU A 5 29.88 -21.08 -18.26
C GLU A 5 29.35 -21.73 -16.98
N PRO A 6 29.79 -21.28 -15.80
CA PRO A 6 29.23 -21.74 -14.54
C PRO A 6 27.77 -21.27 -14.43
N ILE A 7 26.86 -22.23 -14.27
CA ILE A 7 25.46 -22.00 -13.95
C ILE A 7 25.40 -21.08 -12.73
N VAL A 8 25.04 -19.81 -12.96
CA VAL A 8 24.75 -18.84 -11.90
C VAL A 8 23.63 -19.44 -11.05
N ARG A 9 23.97 -19.84 -9.82
CA ARG A 9 22.98 -20.27 -8.84
C ARG A 9 22.00 -19.11 -8.67
N ARG A 10 20.78 -19.24 -9.22
CA ARG A 10 19.68 -18.33 -8.93
C ARG A 10 19.41 -18.42 -7.44
N SER A 11 19.94 -17.47 -6.69
CA SER A 11 19.64 -17.29 -5.28
C SER A 11 18.13 -17.18 -5.15
N SER A 12 17.50 -18.21 -4.55
CA SER A 12 16.08 -18.21 -4.24
C SER A 12 15.77 -16.94 -3.46
N VAL A 13 14.96 -16.07 -4.07
CA VAL A 13 14.55 -14.83 -3.42
C VAL A 13 13.64 -15.23 -2.25
N VAL A 14 14.03 -14.84 -1.04
CA VAL A 14 13.26 -15.15 0.19
C VAL A 14 12.28 -14.01 0.42
N ILE A 15 10.99 -14.32 0.32
CA ILE A 15 9.91 -13.38 0.66
C ILE A 15 9.83 -13.31 2.20
N PRO A 16 9.86 -12.12 2.81
CA PRO A 16 9.66 -11.98 4.25
C PRO A 16 8.30 -12.56 4.66
N PRO A 17 8.23 -13.40 5.72
CA PRO A 17 6.99 -14.11 6.09
C PRO A 17 5.87 -13.16 6.54
N ASP A 18 6.23 -11.95 6.97
CA ASP A 18 5.33 -10.89 7.44
C ASP A 18 4.94 -9.88 6.33
N LEU A 19 5.51 -9.99 5.12
CA LEU A 19 5.30 -9.01 4.05
C LEU A 19 3.82 -8.82 3.72
N ARG A 20 3.07 -9.92 3.59
CA ARG A 20 1.64 -9.87 3.27
C ARG A 20 0.87 -9.10 4.34
N VAL A 21 1.11 -9.41 5.62
CA VAL A 21 0.43 -8.74 6.75
C VAL A 21 0.80 -7.26 6.81
N ARG A 22 2.06 -6.91 6.52
CA ARG A 22 2.51 -5.51 6.42
C ARG A 22 1.79 -4.75 5.32
N LEU A 23 1.66 -5.34 4.14
CA LEU A 23 0.93 -4.76 3.01
C LEU A 23 -0.55 -4.59 3.33
N GLU A 24 -1.21 -5.63 3.84
CA GLU A 24 -2.61 -5.56 4.25
C GLU A 24 -2.86 -4.45 5.27
N THR A 25 -1.99 -4.35 6.28
CA THR A 25 -2.06 -3.32 7.31
C THR A 25 -1.90 -1.92 6.71
N ALA A 26 -0.88 -1.73 5.87
CA ALA A 26 -0.61 -0.46 5.19
C ALA A 26 -1.80 0.00 4.34
N ARG A 27 -2.39 -0.92 3.56
CA ARG A 27 -3.56 -0.63 2.72
C ARG A 27 -4.79 -0.28 3.54
N LEU A 28 -5.05 -0.99 4.64
CA LEU A 28 -6.16 -0.67 5.53
C LEU A 28 -5.98 0.68 6.25
N ASP A 29 -4.75 1.03 6.61
CA ASP A 29 -4.43 2.34 7.21
C ASP A 29 -4.65 3.47 6.21
N LEU A 30 -4.22 3.30 4.95
CA LEU A 30 -4.46 4.24 3.86
C LEU A 30 -5.95 4.36 3.53
N LEU A 31 -6.67 3.24 3.44
CA LEU A 31 -8.11 3.23 3.19
C LEU A 31 -8.89 3.95 4.29
N ALA A 32 -8.50 3.77 5.56
CA ALA A 32 -9.11 4.50 6.67
C ALA A 32 -8.88 6.01 6.56
N LEU A 33 -7.67 6.42 6.18
CA LEU A 33 -7.34 7.83 5.93
C LEU A 33 -8.17 8.40 4.78
N PHE A 34 -8.26 7.71 3.64
CA PHE A 34 -9.03 8.18 2.48
C PHE A 34 -10.51 8.32 2.80
N ARG A 35 -11.12 7.30 3.41
CA ARG A 35 -12.53 7.35 3.85
C ARG A 35 -12.78 8.44 4.88
N ALA A 36 -11.81 8.70 5.76
CA ALA A 36 -11.92 9.81 6.69
C ALA A 36 -11.97 11.15 5.95
N LEU A 37 -11.09 11.35 4.97
CA LEU A 37 -11.10 12.56 4.14
C LEU A 37 -12.41 12.72 3.37
N ASP A 38 -12.93 11.65 2.78
CA ASP A 38 -14.20 11.64 2.03
C ASP A 38 -15.41 12.01 2.90
N GLN A 39 -15.37 11.69 4.19
CA GLN A 39 -16.42 12.08 5.15
C GLN A 39 -16.32 13.52 5.62
N MET A 40 -15.21 14.21 5.32
CA MET A 40 -15.05 15.62 5.66
C MET A 40 -15.48 16.50 4.48
N ASP A 41 -16.20 17.57 4.79
CA ASP A 41 -16.48 18.64 3.84
C ASP A 41 -15.24 19.53 3.68
N LEU A 42 -14.21 19.01 3.00
CA LEU A 42 -12.96 19.70 2.66
C LEU A 42 -12.99 20.13 1.19
N THR A 43 -12.59 21.37 0.93
CA THR A 43 -12.37 21.81 -0.45
C THR A 43 -11.05 21.26 -1.00
N PRO A 44 -10.88 21.17 -2.33
CA PRO A 44 -9.62 20.71 -2.92
C PRO A 44 -8.37 21.52 -2.49
N LEU A 45 -8.55 22.80 -2.15
CA LEU A 45 -7.46 23.67 -1.66
C LEU A 45 -7.00 23.35 -0.24
N GLU A 46 -7.83 22.64 0.53
CA GLU A 46 -7.54 22.27 1.91
C GLU A 46 -6.87 20.91 2.05
N ILE A 47 -6.83 20.16 0.94
CA ILE A 47 -6.18 18.88 0.80
C ILE A 47 -4.88 19.09 0.01
N PRO A 48 -3.72 18.67 0.52
CA PRO A 48 -2.46 18.77 -0.22
C PRO A 48 -2.45 17.75 -1.36
N GLN A 49 -3.03 18.12 -2.52
CA GLN A 49 -3.33 17.22 -3.65
C GLN A 49 -2.13 16.39 -4.11
N ARG A 50 -0.93 16.98 -4.20
CA ARG A 50 0.28 16.24 -4.58
C ARG A 50 0.66 15.16 -3.56
N LEU A 51 0.48 15.44 -2.27
CA LEU A 51 0.76 14.46 -1.22
C LEU A 51 -0.33 13.39 -1.18
N LEU A 52 -1.59 13.76 -1.44
CA LEU A 52 -2.68 12.79 -1.58
C LEU A 52 -2.40 11.82 -2.75
N GLN A 53 -1.99 12.35 -3.90
CA GLN A 53 -1.61 11.54 -5.05
C GLN A 53 -0.49 10.54 -4.71
N GLN A 54 0.55 10.98 -4.00
CA GLN A 54 1.62 10.09 -3.54
C GLN A 54 1.11 8.95 -2.64
N LEU A 55 0.12 9.22 -1.80
CA LEU A 55 -0.49 8.16 -0.98
C LEU A 55 -1.31 7.17 -1.82
N PHE A 56 -1.99 7.64 -2.87
CA PHE A 56 -2.67 6.75 -3.82
C PHE A 56 -1.69 5.90 -4.63
N GLU A 57 -0.57 6.47 -5.05
CA GLU A 57 0.51 5.73 -5.73
C GLU A 57 1.05 4.62 -4.83
N LEU A 58 1.33 4.93 -3.55
CA LEU A 58 1.74 3.91 -2.57
C LEU A 58 0.67 2.83 -2.36
N ASP A 59 -0.62 3.17 -2.25
CA ASP A 59 -1.69 2.17 -2.13
C ASP A 59 -1.77 1.25 -3.36
N ALA A 60 -1.60 1.82 -4.55
CA ALA A 60 -1.58 1.08 -5.81
C ALA A 60 -0.37 0.11 -5.87
N ASP A 61 0.82 0.57 -5.50
CA ASP A 61 2.02 -0.26 -5.42
C ASP A 61 1.83 -1.43 -4.45
N TYR A 62 1.13 -1.21 -3.32
CA TYR A 62 0.80 -2.28 -2.38
C TYR A 62 -0.24 -3.25 -2.93
N ALA A 63 -1.23 -2.77 -3.67
CA ALA A 63 -2.22 -3.60 -4.34
C ALA A 63 -1.53 -4.53 -5.36
N GLU A 64 -0.63 -3.97 -6.16
CA GLU A 64 0.17 -4.71 -7.15
C GLU A 64 1.06 -5.74 -6.47
N ALA A 65 1.73 -5.36 -5.37
CA ALA A 65 2.55 -6.30 -4.60
C ALA A 65 1.71 -7.46 -4.03
N LEU A 66 0.52 -7.20 -3.47
CA LEU A 66 -0.39 -8.24 -2.99
C LEU A 66 -0.84 -9.19 -4.11
N TRP A 67 -1.17 -8.64 -5.29
CA TRP A 67 -1.49 -9.43 -6.47
C TRP A 67 -0.30 -10.30 -6.91
N ALA A 68 0.89 -9.70 -6.94
CA ALA A 68 2.13 -10.34 -7.36
C ALA A 68 2.51 -11.52 -6.45
N LEU A 69 2.27 -11.40 -5.14
CA LEU A 69 2.49 -12.49 -4.18
C LEU A 69 1.62 -13.73 -4.43
N ASP A 70 0.51 -13.61 -5.16
CA ASP A 70 -0.37 -14.71 -5.52
C ASP A 70 -0.03 -15.34 -6.89
N GLN A 71 0.92 -14.77 -7.64
CA GLN A 71 1.29 -15.28 -8.96
C GLN A 71 2.27 -16.46 -8.90
N PRO A 72 2.26 -17.34 -9.92
CA PRO A 72 3.25 -18.39 -10.03
C PRO A 72 4.67 -17.83 -10.15
N GLN A 73 5.65 -18.56 -9.60
CA GLN A 73 7.06 -18.19 -9.64
C GLN A 73 7.54 -18.02 -11.09
N GLY A 74 8.28 -16.93 -11.35
CA GLY A 74 8.87 -16.65 -12.67
C GLY A 74 8.01 -15.78 -13.59
N SER A 75 6.86 -15.29 -13.12
CA SER A 75 5.99 -14.37 -13.86
C SER A 75 6.53 -12.94 -13.94
N PHE A 76 7.38 -12.53 -12.99
CA PHE A 76 8.03 -11.21 -12.94
C PHE A 76 9.35 -11.27 -12.16
N ASP A 77 10.10 -10.16 -12.16
CA ASP A 77 11.31 -10.02 -11.33
C ASP A 77 10.93 -9.82 -9.86
N LEU A 78 10.75 -10.94 -9.15
CA LEU A 78 10.42 -10.98 -7.73
C LEU A 78 11.43 -10.22 -6.87
N ARG A 79 12.71 -10.17 -7.26
CA ARG A 79 13.73 -9.46 -6.48
C ARG A 79 13.55 -7.95 -6.59
N ALA A 80 13.34 -7.45 -7.81
CA ALA A 80 13.08 -6.03 -8.05
C ALA A 80 11.80 -5.60 -7.32
N MET A 81 10.70 -6.35 -7.50
CA MET A 81 9.43 -6.08 -6.82
C MET A 81 9.60 -6.03 -5.30
N LEU A 82 10.22 -7.03 -4.67
CA LEU A 82 10.39 -7.03 -3.21
C LEU A 82 11.22 -5.85 -2.71
N ARG A 83 12.30 -5.49 -3.41
CA ARG A 83 13.13 -4.33 -3.05
C ARG A 83 12.27 -3.06 -3.06
N ASP A 84 11.50 -2.87 -4.12
CA ASP A 84 10.72 -1.65 -4.34
C ASP A 84 9.54 -1.59 -3.34
N THR A 85 8.85 -2.70 -3.10
CA THR A 85 7.78 -2.82 -2.10
C THR A 85 8.27 -2.54 -0.68
N LEU A 86 9.43 -3.08 -0.29
CA LEU A 86 10.00 -2.82 1.04
C LEU A 86 10.39 -1.35 1.20
N ALA A 87 10.98 -0.75 0.16
CA ALA A 87 11.30 0.67 0.18
C ALA A 87 10.05 1.56 0.27
N ALA A 88 8.95 1.19 -0.41
CA ALA A 88 7.67 1.89 -0.32
C ALA A 88 7.08 1.79 1.10
N LEU A 89 7.07 0.59 1.70
CA LEU A 89 6.61 0.38 3.08
C LEU A 89 7.40 1.21 4.10
N ASP A 90 8.73 1.31 3.93
CA ASP A 90 9.58 2.11 4.80
C ASP A 90 9.31 3.62 4.67
N GLN A 91 8.83 4.07 3.51
CA GLN A 91 8.49 5.49 3.25
C GLN A 91 7.10 5.89 3.74
N LEU A 92 6.19 4.93 3.97
CA LEU A 92 4.79 5.21 4.29
C LEU A 92 4.58 6.08 5.53
N PRO A 93 5.25 5.83 6.68
CA PRO A 93 5.05 6.65 7.88
C PRO A 93 5.39 8.13 7.62
N ASP A 94 6.48 8.40 6.90
CA ASP A 94 6.90 9.75 6.55
C ASP A 94 6.00 10.39 5.50
N ALA A 95 5.47 9.62 4.55
CA ALA A 95 4.48 10.11 3.59
C ALA A 95 3.19 10.55 4.31
N ILE A 96 2.66 9.72 5.21
CA ILE A 96 1.47 10.04 6.01
C ILE A 96 1.74 11.26 6.92
N ALA A 97 2.88 11.32 7.60
CA ALA A 97 3.23 12.44 8.46
C ALA A 97 3.32 13.76 7.67
N ARG A 98 3.94 13.74 6.48
CA ARG A 98 4.00 14.89 5.58
C ARG A 98 2.62 15.31 5.10
N PHE A 99 1.78 14.36 4.69
CA PHE A 99 0.39 14.63 4.28
C PHE A 99 -0.37 15.34 5.41
N ARG A 100 -0.37 14.76 6.62
CA ARG A 100 -1.06 15.32 7.78
C ARG A 100 -0.59 16.73 8.12
N LYS A 101 0.72 16.96 8.10
CA LYS A 101 1.31 18.27 8.40
C LYS A 101 0.82 19.37 7.46
N HIS A 102 0.52 19.05 6.20
CA HIS A 102 0.09 20.02 5.19
C HIS A 102 -1.43 20.05 4.98
N LEU A 103 -2.17 19.19 5.65
CA LEU A 103 -3.63 19.22 5.66
C LEU A 103 -4.13 20.51 6.35
N SER A 104 -5.30 21.01 5.97
CA SER A 104 -5.91 22.15 6.66
C SER A 104 -6.02 21.90 8.17
N LYS A 105 -5.69 22.92 8.98
CA LYS A 105 -5.71 22.82 10.46
C LYS A 105 -7.08 22.42 11.01
N ARG A 106 -8.18 22.82 10.33
CA ARG A 106 -9.54 22.45 10.76
C ARG A 106 -9.84 20.97 10.60
N ALA A 107 -9.15 20.28 9.69
CA ALA A 107 -9.36 18.86 9.43
C ALA A 107 -8.77 17.97 10.54
N HIS A 108 -7.69 18.44 11.19
CA HIS A 108 -6.94 17.67 12.18
C HIS A 108 -7.79 17.10 13.34
N PRO A 109 -8.61 17.90 14.06
CA PRO A 109 -9.40 17.37 15.17
C PRO A 109 -10.48 16.38 14.71
N VAL A 110 -10.99 16.52 13.49
CA VAL A 110 -11.97 15.59 12.91
C VAL A 110 -11.27 14.30 12.52
N LEU A 111 -10.14 14.40 11.81
CA LEU A 111 -9.33 13.26 11.38
C LEU A 111 -8.93 12.37 12.55
N LEU A 112 -8.43 12.97 13.63
CA LEU A 112 -8.02 12.25 14.85
C LEU A 112 -9.16 11.46 15.50
N LYS A 113 -10.42 11.86 15.28
CA LYS A 113 -11.59 11.16 15.83
C LYS A 113 -12.09 10.06 14.91
N ILE A 114 -12.24 10.35 13.61
CA ILE A 114 -12.95 9.45 12.70
C ILE A 114 -12.03 8.39 12.09
N GLU A 115 -10.76 8.70 11.81
CA GLU A 115 -9.85 7.75 11.16
C GLU A 115 -9.64 6.47 11.99
N PRO A 116 -9.39 6.51 13.32
CA PRO A 116 -9.28 5.30 14.12
C PRO A 116 -10.59 4.52 14.22
N ALA A 117 -11.73 5.21 14.18
CA ALA A 117 -13.04 4.57 14.21
C ALA A 117 -13.30 3.80 12.91
N ILE A 118 -13.04 4.45 11.76
CA ILE A 118 -13.11 3.82 10.44
C ILE A 118 -12.17 2.63 10.38
N ARG A 119 -10.91 2.80 10.79
CA ARG A 119 -9.89 1.74 10.77
C ARG A 119 -10.31 0.48 11.54
N LYS A 120 -11.01 0.66 12.67
CA LYS A 120 -11.56 -0.44 13.48
C LYS A 120 -12.78 -1.10 12.85
N SER A 121 -13.55 -0.38 12.03
CA SER A 121 -14.71 -0.93 11.34
C SER A 121 -14.40 -1.57 10.00
N LEU A 122 -13.19 -1.36 9.44
CA LEU A 122 -12.79 -1.97 8.18
C LEU A 122 -12.77 -3.50 8.28
N ASN A 123 -13.32 -4.16 7.27
CA ASN A 123 -13.15 -5.59 7.07
C ASN A 123 -11.73 -5.86 6.56
N PRO A 124 -10.98 -6.83 7.13
CA PRO A 124 -9.64 -7.18 6.65
C PRO A 124 -9.57 -7.46 5.14
N ASN A 125 -10.63 -8.01 4.53
CA ASN A 125 -10.69 -8.29 3.09
C ASN A 125 -10.64 -7.02 2.23
N GLU A 126 -10.95 -5.84 2.79
CA GLU A 126 -10.87 -4.58 2.06
C GLU A 126 -9.43 -4.18 1.71
N ALA A 127 -8.42 -4.81 2.34
CA ALA A 127 -7.03 -4.72 1.90
C ALA A 127 -6.82 -5.20 0.46
N TYR A 128 -7.73 -6.02 -0.06
CA TYR A 128 -7.69 -6.60 -1.40
C TYR A 128 -8.58 -5.85 -2.40
N ASN A 129 -9.17 -4.72 -2.01
CA ASN A 129 -9.88 -3.86 -2.96
C ASN A 129 -8.93 -3.45 -4.09
N MET A 130 -9.44 -3.45 -5.33
CA MET A 130 -8.67 -3.16 -6.55
C MET A 130 -7.52 -4.14 -6.85
N VAL A 131 -7.42 -5.26 -6.12
CA VAL A 131 -6.49 -6.36 -6.45
C VAL A 131 -7.20 -7.29 -7.43
N PRO A 132 -6.72 -7.44 -8.68
CA PRO A 132 -7.38 -8.28 -9.68
C PRO A 132 -7.58 -9.72 -9.18
N GLY A 133 -8.82 -10.23 -9.29
CA GLY A 133 -9.17 -11.59 -8.88
C GLY A 133 -9.37 -11.80 -7.36
N ARG A 134 -9.26 -10.74 -6.55
CA ARG A 134 -9.46 -10.76 -5.09
C ARG A 134 -10.48 -9.73 -4.61
N GLU A 135 -11.17 -9.05 -5.52
CA GLU A 135 -12.19 -8.06 -5.16
C GLU A 135 -13.32 -8.71 -4.35
N PRO A 136 -13.78 -8.11 -3.23
CA PRO A 136 -14.78 -8.70 -2.34
C PRO A 136 -16.19 -8.79 -2.94
N GLN A 137 -16.39 -8.47 -4.22
CA GLN A 137 -17.68 -8.61 -4.91
C GLN A 137 -17.72 -9.88 -5.76
N ASN A 138 -17.98 -10.99 -5.08
CA ASN A 138 -18.85 -12.10 -5.51
C ASN A 138 -19.02 -13.04 -4.31
N GLY A 139 -19.87 -12.63 -3.36
CA GLY A 139 -20.31 -13.41 -2.20
C GLY A 139 -21.62 -12.86 -1.69
#